data_AF-A0ABD3DN06-F1
#
_entry.id   AF-A0ABD3DN06-F1
#
_cell.length_a   1.000
_cell.length_b   1.000
_cell.length_c   1.000
_cell.angle_alpha   90.00
_cell.angle_beta   90.00
_cell.angle_gamma   90.00
#
_symmetry.space_group_name_H-M   'P 1'
#
loop_
_entity.id
_entity.type
_entity.pdbx_description
1 polymer ?
#
loop_
_entity_poly.entity_id
_entity_poly.type
_entity_poly.pdbx_seq_one_letter_code
_entity_poly.pdbx_strand_id
1 'polypeptide(L)'
;MPIARSLMWENDMEFHDVYPLFSQKAADVATIKWLTRVKTEDNKKYWIYGKVVGVETTKPFWYHACFICGRGVQVVDGRKICLHCDGHETISNIYRYALDVVVADGTGVINLSLSHGAAIRLVGEYTHDVIAYQGLRVKTLPTFIENEIMGKFALFEVIHRSESTTAVRRFNVSRLSEDEEVLEQYELKYLTKEEEADAGSRCKALEPSKRRRIV
;
A
#
# COMPACT_ATOMS: atom_id res chain seq x y z
N MET A 1 5.45 -51.31 20.64
CA MET A 1 5.42 -51.16 19.18
C MET A 1 5.21 -49.68 18.88
N PRO A 2 6.23 -48.94 18.41
CA PRO A 2 6.07 -47.52 18.10
C PRO A 2 5.69 -47.31 16.63
N ILE A 3 4.92 -46.25 16.44
CA ILE A 3 4.29 -45.80 15.20
C ILE A 3 5.37 -45.30 14.24
N ALA A 4 5.37 -45.81 13.01
CA ALA A 4 6.21 -45.31 11.92
C ALA A 4 5.76 -43.90 11.52
N ARG A 5 6.54 -42.89 11.93
CA ARG A 5 6.66 -41.59 11.26
C ARG A 5 7.61 -41.79 10.09
N SER A 6 7.13 -41.63 8.85
CA SER A 6 7.99 -41.23 7.75
C SER A 6 7.18 -40.75 6.56
N LEU A 7 7.50 -39.53 6.13
CA LEU A 7 7.68 -39.02 4.76
C LEU A 7 7.28 -37.53 4.81
N MET A 8 8.22 -36.68 5.23
CA MET A 8 9.12 -35.96 4.32
C MET A 8 8.31 -35.17 3.29
N TRP A 9 7.95 -33.96 3.68
CA TRP A 9 7.80 -32.84 2.77
C TRP A 9 8.79 -31.76 3.23
N GLU A 10 10.07 -32.14 3.24
CA GLU A 10 11.16 -31.19 3.03
C GLU A 10 11.09 -30.80 1.55
N ASN A 11 10.18 -29.89 1.24
CA ASN A 11 10.38 -29.01 0.10
C ASN A 11 10.72 -27.66 0.71
N ASP A 12 12.03 -27.44 0.82
CA ASP A 12 12.68 -26.15 0.93
C ASP A 12 12.15 -25.26 -0.20
N MET A 13 11.02 -24.63 0.06
CA MET A 13 10.51 -23.54 -0.75
C MET A 13 11.10 -22.26 -0.16
N GLU A 14 12.42 -22.14 -0.26
CA GLU A 14 13.10 -20.87 -0.11
C GLU A 14 12.61 -19.96 -1.24
N PHE A 15 11.49 -19.27 -1.01
CA PHE A 15 11.12 -18.08 -1.76
C PHE A 15 12.12 -16.98 -1.36
N HIS A 16 13.33 -17.09 -1.91
CA HIS A 16 14.26 -15.98 -2.02
C HIS A 16 13.69 -14.98 -3.03
N ASP A 17 12.61 -14.32 -2.63
CA ASP A 17 12.16 -13.07 -3.21
C ASP A 17 13.16 -12.00 -2.77
N VAL A 18 14.39 -12.09 -3.30
CA VAL A 18 15.42 -11.05 -3.21
C VAL A 18 14.94 -9.91 -4.09
N TYR A 19 13.99 -9.13 -3.58
CA TYR A 19 13.64 -7.85 -4.16
C TYR A 19 14.86 -6.96 -4.04
N PRO A 20 15.40 -6.44 -5.15
CA PRO A 20 16.59 -5.62 -5.11
C PRO A 20 16.37 -4.42 -4.19
N LEU A 21 17.32 -4.24 -3.28
CA LEU A 21 17.51 -3.03 -2.49
C LEU A 21 17.27 -1.81 -3.38
N PHE A 22 16.43 -0.92 -2.87
CA PHE A 22 15.98 0.33 -3.46
C PHE A 22 17.09 0.99 -4.32
N SER A 23 17.02 0.82 -5.65
CA SER A 23 17.94 1.52 -6.54
C SER A 23 17.55 3.00 -6.56
N GLN A 24 18.31 3.82 -5.83
CA GLN A 24 18.18 5.27 -5.64
C GLN A 24 18.35 6.09 -6.95
N LYS A 25 17.71 5.70 -8.05
CA LYS A 25 17.53 6.58 -9.20
C LYS A 25 16.24 7.37 -9.00
N ALA A 26 16.38 8.60 -8.51
CA ALA A 26 15.40 9.69 -8.55
C ALA A 26 13.95 9.24 -8.81
N ALA A 27 13.36 8.56 -7.83
CA ALA A 27 11.96 8.19 -7.93
C ALA A 27 11.11 9.46 -7.78
N ASP A 28 10.13 9.67 -8.65
CA ASP A 28 9.22 10.83 -8.60
C ASP A 28 8.38 10.75 -7.31
N VAL A 29 8.87 11.39 -6.24
CA VAL A 29 8.12 11.53 -4.99
C VAL A 29 7.13 12.68 -5.13
N ALA A 30 5.85 12.35 -5.01
CA ALA A 30 4.75 13.26 -5.18
C ALA A 30 3.98 13.42 -3.86
N THR A 31 3.39 14.61 -3.70
CA THR A 31 2.45 14.85 -2.61
C THR A 31 1.05 14.37 -3.00
N ILE A 32 0.23 13.98 -2.02
CA ILE A 32 -1.16 13.57 -2.21
C ILE A 32 -1.96 14.69 -2.90
N LYS A 33 -1.73 15.95 -2.50
CA LYS A 33 -2.36 17.10 -3.13
C LYS A 33 -1.99 17.24 -4.61
N TRP A 34 -0.75 16.94 -5.00
CA TRP A 34 -0.35 16.93 -6.40
C TRP A 34 -1.00 15.79 -7.17
N LEU A 35 -0.98 14.57 -6.62
CA LEU A 35 -1.57 13.38 -7.26
C LEU A 35 -3.07 13.50 -7.51
N THR A 36 -3.78 14.12 -6.58
CA THR A 36 -5.24 14.31 -6.67
C THR A 36 -5.63 15.40 -7.67
N ARG A 37 -4.81 16.44 -7.83
CA ARG A 37 -5.10 17.59 -8.72
C ARG A 37 -4.61 17.40 -10.15
N VAL A 38 -3.51 16.69 -10.35
CA VAL A 38 -2.91 16.50 -11.67
C VAL A 38 -3.55 15.28 -12.35
N LYS A 39 -3.78 15.39 -13.66
CA LYS A 39 -4.07 14.23 -14.50
C LYS A 39 -2.80 13.37 -14.56
N THR A 40 -2.78 12.28 -13.80
CA THR A 40 -1.67 11.32 -13.85
C THR A 40 -1.85 10.46 -15.08
N GLU A 41 -0.75 10.16 -15.76
CA GLU A 41 -0.73 9.16 -16.83
C GLU A 41 -1.16 7.79 -16.29
N ASP A 42 -1.83 7.01 -17.13
CA ASP A 42 -2.27 5.68 -16.76
C ASP A 42 -1.07 4.74 -16.61
N ASN A 43 -1.08 3.89 -15.59
CA ASN A 43 0.02 2.99 -15.22
C ASN A 43 1.36 3.68 -14.86
N LYS A 44 1.41 5.01 -14.79
CA LYS A 44 2.58 5.71 -14.29
C LYS A 44 2.69 5.55 -12.77
N LYS A 45 3.93 5.35 -12.32
CA LYS A 45 4.27 5.10 -10.92
C LYS A 45 4.77 6.37 -10.25
N TYR A 46 4.33 6.58 -9.02
CA TYR A 46 4.80 7.67 -8.17
C TYR A 46 5.05 7.13 -6.77
N TRP A 47 5.92 7.80 -6.02
CA TRP A 47 6.11 7.48 -4.61
C TRP A 47 5.44 8.54 -3.74
N ILE A 48 4.77 8.11 -2.69
CA ILE A 48 4.22 9.00 -1.67
C ILE A 48 4.86 8.61 -0.34
N TYR A 49 5.42 9.57 0.36
CA TYR A 49 5.76 9.41 1.77
C TYR A 49 4.56 9.86 2.60
N GLY A 50 4.06 9.00 3.48
CA GLY A 50 2.90 9.33 4.28
C GLY A 50 2.68 8.40 5.46
N LYS A 51 1.81 8.85 6.36
CA LYS A 51 1.37 8.15 7.56
C LYS A 51 0.06 7.42 7.32
N VAL A 52 -0.04 6.18 7.75
CA VAL A 52 -1.32 5.47 7.82
C VAL A 52 -2.17 6.09 8.93
N VAL A 53 -3.32 6.64 8.57
CA VAL A 53 -4.26 7.33 9.49
C VAL A 53 -5.60 6.61 9.60
N GLY A 54 -5.79 5.52 8.87
CA GLY A 54 -7.01 4.73 8.92
C GLY A 54 -6.92 3.48 8.05
N VAL A 55 -7.88 2.59 8.24
CA VAL A 55 -8.04 1.36 7.48
C VAL A 55 -9.49 1.25 7.05
N GLU A 56 -9.73 0.89 5.79
CA GLU A 56 -11.08 0.69 5.28
C GLU A 56 -11.58 -0.71 5.68
N THR A 57 -12.62 -0.75 6.50
CA THR A 57 -13.15 -1.99 7.09
C THR A 57 -14.47 -2.46 6.47
N THR A 58 -15.00 -1.73 5.47
CA THR A 58 -16.26 -2.10 4.80
C THR A 58 -16.15 -3.36 3.94
N LYS A 59 -14.93 -3.79 3.60
CA LYS A 59 -14.67 -4.97 2.77
C LYS A 59 -13.91 -6.04 3.56
N PRO A 60 -14.02 -7.32 3.16
CA PRO A 60 -13.17 -8.37 3.69
C PRO A 60 -11.69 -8.05 3.54
N PHE A 61 -10.89 -8.20 4.61
CA PHE A 61 -9.44 -7.96 4.56
C PHE A 61 -8.65 -9.00 3.75
N TRP A 62 -9.31 -10.08 3.33
CA TRP A 62 -8.72 -11.15 2.54
C TRP A 62 -9.72 -11.81 1.59
N TYR A 63 -9.17 -12.46 0.56
CA TYR A 63 -9.94 -13.21 -0.41
C TYR A 63 -9.25 -14.52 -0.80
N HIS A 64 -10.02 -15.47 -1.32
CA HIS A 64 -9.45 -16.68 -1.92
C HIS A 64 -8.86 -16.34 -3.28
N ALA A 65 -7.60 -16.70 -3.50
CA ALA A 65 -6.89 -16.41 -4.73
C ALA A 65 -6.61 -17.66 -5.55
N CYS A 66 -6.55 -17.50 -6.87
CA CYS A 66 -6.09 -18.55 -7.78
C CYS A 66 -4.59 -18.75 -7.62
N PHE A 67 -4.12 -20.00 -7.60
CA PHE A 67 -2.68 -20.29 -7.51
C PHE A 67 -1.90 -19.89 -8.75
N ILE A 68 -2.54 -19.87 -9.91
CA ILE A 68 -1.90 -19.56 -11.19
C ILE A 68 -1.73 -18.04 -11.33
N CYS A 69 -2.83 -17.29 -11.24
CA CYS A 69 -2.82 -15.86 -11.55
C CYS A 69 -2.97 -14.93 -10.33
N GLY A 70 -3.26 -15.47 -9.15
CA GLY A 70 -3.41 -14.69 -7.92
C GLY A 70 -4.67 -13.83 -7.81
N ARG A 71 -5.56 -13.86 -8.80
CA ARG A 71 -6.84 -13.14 -8.80
C ARG A 71 -7.87 -13.86 -7.92
N GLY A 72 -8.91 -13.14 -7.52
CA GLY A 72 -10.00 -13.69 -6.73
C GLY A 72 -10.73 -14.82 -7.46
N VAL A 73 -11.04 -15.89 -6.73
CA VAL A 73 -11.83 -17.02 -7.22
C VAL A 73 -13.25 -16.94 -6.68
N GLN A 74 -14.21 -17.46 -7.45
CA GLN A 74 -15.57 -17.66 -6.99
C GLN A 74 -15.69 -19.00 -6.28
N VAL A 75 -16.52 -19.06 -5.24
CA VAL A 75 -16.84 -20.33 -4.56
C VAL A 75 -18.22 -20.78 -5.04
N VAL A 76 -18.26 -21.86 -5.82
CA VAL A 76 -19.50 -22.45 -6.38
C VAL A 76 -19.56 -23.90 -5.91
N ASP A 77 -20.60 -24.25 -5.16
CA ASP A 77 -20.80 -25.60 -4.59
C ASP A 77 -19.57 -26.14 -3.83
N GLY A 78 -18.90 -25.27 -3.08
CA GLY A 78 -17.67 -25.60 -2.33
C GLY A 78 -16.39 -25.64 -3.16
N ARG A 79 -16.49 -25.49 -4.49
CA ARG A 79 -15.35 -25.45 -5.42
C ARG A 79 -14.89 -24.04 -5.68
N LYS A 80 -13.58 -23.83 -5.82
CA LYS A 80 -12.98 -22.52 -6.06
C LYS A 80 -12.65 -22.36 -7.53
N ILE A 81 -13.41 -21.55 -8.25
CA ILE A 81 -13.31 -21.41 -9.70
C ILE A 81 -12.68 -20.08 -10.05
N CYS A 82 -11.58 -20.11 -10.82
CA CYS A 82 -10.95 -18.92 -11.36
C CYS A 82 -11.55 -18.58 -12.73
N LEU A 83 -12.35 -17.51 -12.81
CA LEU A 83 -12.92 -17.06 -14.08
C LEU A 83 -11.89 -16.47 -15.05
N HIS A 84 -10.70 -16.09 -14.56
CA HIS A 84 -9.65 -15.53 -15.40
C HIS A 84 -8.77 -16.60 -16.06
N CYS A 85 -8.70 -17.79 -15.48
CA CYS A 85 -7.95 -18.93 -16.02
C CYS A 85 -8.91 -19.95 -16.61
N ASP A 86 -9.87 -19.49 -17.43
CA ASP A 86 -10.85 -20.31 -18.14
C ASP A 86 -11.62 -21.31 -17.26
N GLY A 87 -12.00 -20.87 -16.05
CA GLY A 87 -12.78 -21.69 -15.12
C GLY A 87 -11.97 -22.74 -14.37
N HIS A 88 -10.63 -22.63 -14.35
CA HIS A 88 -9.77 -23.56 -13.63
C HIS A 88 -10.16 -23.67 -12.14
N GLU A 89 -10.38 -24.90 -11.68
CA GLU A 89 -10.66 -25.22 -10.28
C GLU A 89 -9.36 -25.15 -9.46
N THR A 90 -9.31 -24.23 -8.51
CA THR A 90 -8.18 -24.06 -7.60
C THR A 90 -8.37 -24.98 -6.40
N ILE A 91 -7.60 -26.07 -6.37
CA ILE A 91 -7.65 -27.06 -5.28
C ILE A 91 -6.95 -26.52 -4.02
N SER A 92 -6.00 -25.60 -4.16
CA SER A 92 -5.21 -25.07 -3.06
C SER A 92 -5.92 -23.93 -2.29
N ASN A 93 -5.71 -23.91 -0.98
CA ASN A 93 -6.17 -22.84 -0.09
C ASN A 93 -5.18 -21.67 -0.13
N ILE A 94 -5.29 -20.81 -1.15
CA ILE A 94 -4.48 -19.59 -1.23
C ILE A 94 -5.30 -18.40 -0.78
N TYR A 95 -4.74 -17.66 0.16
CA TYR A 95 -5.31 -16.46 0.76
C TYR A 95 -4.42 -15.27 0.44
N ARG A 96 -5.04 -14.17 0.04
CA ARG A 96 -4.33 -12.91 -0.17
C ARG A 96 -5.04 -11.78 0.54
N TYR A 97 -4.24 -10.84 1.05
CA TYR A 97 -4.74 -9.57 1.57
C TYR A 97 -5.51 -8.79 0.50
N ALA A 98 -6.63 -8.22 0.91
CA ALA A 98 -7.37 -7.15 0.25
C ALA A 98 -7.49 -6.01 1.25
N LEU A 99 -6.39 -5.27 1.45
CA LEU A 99 -6.29 -4.21 2.44
C LEU A 99 -6.30 -2.85 1.74
N ASP A 100 -7.26 -2.02 2.12
CA ASP A 100 -7.36 -0.63 1.70
C ASP A 100 -7.00 0.24 2.93
N VAL A 101 -6.00 1.11 2.80
CA VAL A 101 -5.53 2.00 3.88
C VAL A 101 -5.76 3.47 3.54
N VAL A 102 -5.95 4.29 4.57
CA VAL A 102 -6.05 5.75 4.45
C VAL A 102 -4.70 6.34 4.84
N VAL A 103 -4.10 7.11 3.93
CA VAL A 103 -2.77 7.69 4.11
C VAL A 103 -2.84 9.22 4.06
N ALA A 104 -2.10 9.87 4.95
CA ALA A 104 -1.95 11.33 5.00
C ALA A 104 -0.47 11.73 4.91
N ASP A 105 -0.18 12.82 4.19
CA ASP A 105 1.19 13.35 4.00
C ASP A 105 1.33 14.83 4.41
N GLY A 106 0.37 15.35 5.19
CA GLY A 106 0.26 16.76 5.54
C GLY A 106 -0.37 17.64 4.45
N THR A 107 -0.29 17.24 3.18
CA THR A 107 -0.89 17.99 2.06
C THR A 107 -2.30 17.54 1.70
N GLY A 108 -2.65 16.30 2.05
CA GLY A 108 -3.96 15.72 1.84
C GLY A 108 -4.10 14.33 2.46
N VAL A 109 -5.23 13.68 2.15
CA VAL A 109 -5.57 12.32 2.58
C VAL A 109 -6.06 11.54 1.37
N ILE A 110 -5.65 10.27 1.26
CA ILE A 110 -6.03 9.40 0.13
C ILE A 110 -6.22 7.95 0.57
N ASN A 111 -7.10 7.24 -0.14
CA ASN A 111 -7.30 5.80 0.04
C ASN A 111 -6.41 5.03 -0.95
N LEU A 112 -5.59 4.12 -0.42
CA LEU A 112 -4.66 3.30 -1.16
C LEU A 112 -5.05 1.81 -1.05
N SER A 113 -5.15 1.14 -2.18
CA SER A 113 -5.38 -0.31 -2.23
C SER A 113 -4.04 -1.04 -2.28
N LEU A 114 -3.72 -1.79 -1.23
CA LEU A 114 -2.45 -2.49 -1.12
C LEU A 114 -2.47 -3.81 -1.89
N SER A 115 -1.46 -4.03 -2.72
CA SER A 115 -1.18 -5.37 -3.24
C SER A 115 -0.82 -6.33 -2.10
N HIS A 116 -0.99 -7.64 -2.32
CA HIS A 116 -0.72 -8.65 -1.30
C HIS A 116 0.69 -8.54 -0.68
N GLY A 117 1.72 -8.33 -1.51
CA GLY A 117 3.10 -8.17 -1.03
C GLY A 117 3.30 -6.87 -0.24
N ALA A 118 2.72 -5.75 -0.69
CA ALA A 118 2.76 -4.50 0.05
C ALA A 118 2.04 -4.59 1.40
N ALA A 119 0.92 -5.32 1.45
CA ALA A 119 0.17 -5.56 2.68
C ALA A 119 0.95 -6.43 3.67
N ILE A 120 1.62 -7.51 3.21
CA ILE A 120 2.47 -8.33 4.09
C ILE A 120 3.56 -7.48 4.74
N ARG A 121 4.22 -6.59 3.97
CA ARG A 121 5.26 -5.72 4.52
C ARG A 121 4.73 -4.81 5.62
N LEU A 122 3.62 -4.10 5.34
CA LEU A 122 3.03 -3.18 6.29
C LEU A 122 2.50 -3.88 7.56
N VAL A 123 1.88 -5.04 7.38
CA VAL A 123 1.27 -5.82 8.47
C VAL A 123 2.31 -6.60 9.28
N GLY A 124 3.39 -7.06 8.64
CA GLY A 124 4.41 -7.94 9.22
C GLY A 124 4.03 -9.42 9.30
N GLU A 125 2.79 -9.77 8.99
CA GLU A 125 2.26 -11.14 9.08
C GLU A 125 1.72 -11.64 7.74
N TYR A 126 1.89 -12.93 7.46
CA TYR A 126 1.29 -13.53 6.27
C TYR A 126 -0.22 -13.72 6.45
N THR A 127 -0.98 -13.57 5.37
CA THR A 127 -2.45 -13.70 5.40
C THR A 127 -2.90 -15.06 5.94
N HIS A 128 -2.13 -16.13 5.70
CA HIS A 128 -2.49 -17.47 6.16
C HIS A 128 -2.42 -17.60 7.69
N ASP A 129 -1.45 -16.98 8.35
CA ASP A 129 -1.28 -17.01 9.81
C ASP A 129 -2.40 -16.22 10.50
N VAL A 130 -2.72 -15.04 9.96
CA VAL A 130 -3.83 -14.21 10.47
C VAL A 130 -5.16 -14.95 10.38
N ILE A 131 -5.40 -15.62 9.25
CA ILE A 131 -6.62 -16.42 9.05
C ILE A 131 -6.62 -17.65 9.96
N ALA A 132 -5.48 -18.32 10.17
CA ALA A 132 -5.39 -19.45 11.07
C ALA A 132 -5.73 -19.05 12.52
N TYR A 133 -5.32 -17.85 12.93
CA TYR A 133 -5.63 -17.30 14.25
C TYR A 133 -7.11 -16.92 14.41
N GLN A 134 -7.72 -16.20 13.45
CA GLN A 134 -9.11 -15.74 13.57
C GLN A 134 -10.16 -16.76 13.12
N GLY A 135 -9.79 -17.68 12.24
CA GLY A 135 -10.69 -18.60 11.56
C GLY A 135 -11.25 -18.07 10.23
N LEU A 136 -11.49 -19.00 9.29
CA LEU A 136 -11.87 -18.73 7.90
C LEU A 136 -13.20 -17.99 7.68
N ARG A 137 -14.05 -17.91 8.71
CA ARG A 137 -15.35 -17.21 8.62
C ARG A 137 -15.26 -15.75 9.03
N VAL A 138 -14.16 -15.33 9.68
CA VAL A 138 -13.94 -13.95 10.09
C VAL A 138 -13.34 -13.19 8.90
N LYS A 139 -14.06 -12.16 8.47
CA LYS A 139 -13.69 -11.31 7.33
C LYS A 139 -13.28 -9.90 7.72
N THR A 140 -13.47 -9.54 8.99
CA THR A 140 -13.04 -8.27 9.57
C THR A 140 -11.58 -8.33 9.94
N LEU A 141 -10.82 -7.27 9.67
CA LEU A 141 -9.42 -7.18 10.05
C LEU A 141 -9.30 -7.32 11.59
N PRO A 142 -8.36 -8.12 12.11
CA PRO A 142 -8.12 -8.15 13.55
C PRO A 142 -7.67 -6.79 14.07
N THR A 143 -8.18 -6.40 15.23
CA THR A 143 -7.85 -5.13 15.89
C THR A 143 -6.37 -5.01 16.22
N PHE A 144 -5.68 -6.11 16.52
CA PHE A 144 -4.23 -6.07 16.76
C PHE A 144 -3.46 -5.67 15.49
N ILE A 145 -3.89 -6.13 14.31
CA ILE A 145 -3.28 -5.72 13.04
C ILE A 145 -3.61 -4.27 12.73
N GLU A 146 -4.88 -3.87 12.92
CA GLU A 146 -5.30 -2.49 12.73
C GLU A 146 -4.45 -1.55 13.59
N ASN A 147 -4.28 -1.85 14.88
CA ASN A 147 -3.46 -1.05 15.78
C ASN A 147 -1.98 -1.02 15.39
N GLU A 148 -1.45 -2.14 14.88
CA GLU A 148 -0.06 -2.26 14.46
C GLU A 148 0.25 -1.43 13.21
N ILE A 149 -0.68 -1.34 12.26
CA ILE A 149 -0.48 -0.55 11.03
C ILE A 149 -0.80 0.93 11.21
N MET A 150 -1.66 1.25 12.18
CA MET A 150 -2.06 2.63 12.46
C MET A 150 -0.88 3.47 12.93
N GLY A 151 -0.68 4.60 12.25
CA GLY A 151 0.36 5.55 12.56
C GLY A 151 1.74 5.24 11.98
N LYS A 152 1.92 4.11 11.28
CA LYS A 152 3.17 3.81 10.57
C LYS A 152 3.39 4.78 9.42
N PHE A 153 4.63 5.24 9.29
CA PHE A 153 5.09 5.98 8.12
C PHE A 153 5.71 5.01 7.12
N ALA A 154 5.40 5.19 5.85
CA ALA A 154 6.01 4.40 4.80
C ALA A 154 6.05 5.19 3.49
N LEU A 155 6.89 4.70 2.58
CA LEU A 155 6.90 5.07 1.18
C LEU A 155 6.04 4.10 0.38
N PHE A 156 5.04 4.65 -0.30
CA PHE A 156 4.08 3.90 -1.11
C PHE A 156 4.33 4.16 -2.60
N GLU A 157 4.71 3.12 -3.36
CA GLU A 157 4.74 3.18 -4.83
C GLU A 157 3.30 3.05 -5.34
N VAL A 158 2.69 4.17 -5.66
CA VAL A 158 1.32 4.24 -6.16
C VAL A 158 1.27 4.17 -7.68
N ILE A 159 0.29 3.44 -8.19
CA ILE A 159 -0.03 3.33 -9.61
C ILE A 159 -1.48 3.76 -9.80
N HIS A 160 -1.68 4.75 -10.66
CA HIS A 160 -3.01 5.12 -11.12
C HIS A 160 -3.46 4.16 -12.21
N ARG A 161 -4.68 3.63 -12.09
CA ARG A 161 -5.34 2.86 -13.14
C ARG A 161 -6.65 3.52 -13.52
N SER A 162 -6.76 3.94 -14.77
CA SER A 162 -7.94 4.64 -15.33
C SER A 162 -9.22 3.79 -15.30
N GLU A 163 -9.08 2.46 -15.23
CA GLU A 163 -10.16 1.47 -15.24
C GLU A 163 -10.97 1.36 -13.94
N SER A 164 -10.77 2.23 -12.94
CA SER A 164 -11.62 2.17 -11.75
C SER A 164 -13.04 2.55 -12.13
N THR A 165 -13.95 1.57 -12.22
CA THR A 165 -15.40 1.72 -12.47
C THR A 165 -16.13 2.56 -11.41
N THR A 166 -15.41 3.12 -10.45
CA THR A 166 -15.94 3.97 -9.38
C THR A 166 -15.63 5.42 -9.64
N ALA A 167 -16.60 6.31 -9.37
CA ALA A 167 -16.44 7.76 -9.45
C ALA A 167 -15.28 8.31 -8.59
N VAL A 168 -14.79 7.52 -7.63
CA VAL A 168 -13.64 7.83 -6.78
C VAL A 168 -12.37 7.25 -7.40
N ARG A 169 -11.40 8.13 -7.64
CA ARG A 169 -10.05 7.79 -8.13
C ARG A 169 -9.34 6.89 -7.13
N ARG A 170 -9.03 5.65 -7.52
CA ARG A 170 -8.29 4.69 -6.67
C ARG A 170 -6.84 4.58 -7.11
N PHE A 171 -5.95 4.49 -6.13
CA PHE A 171 -4.53 4.28 -6.34
C PHE A 171 -4.14 2.92 -5.76
N ASN A 172 -3.48 2.10 -6.58
CA ASN A 172 -3.00 0.79 -6.16
C ASN A 172 -1.54 0.91 -5.73
N VAL A 173 -1.17 0.26 -4.64
CA VAL A 173 0.22 0.23 -4.15
C VAL A 173 0.88 -1.06 -4.60
N SER A 174 1.84 -0.93 -5.51
CA SER A 174 2.64 -2.06 -6.01
C SER A 174 3.80 -2.41 -5.09
N ARG A 175 4.38 -1.42 -4.43
CA ARG A 175 5.55 -1.59 -3.55
C ARG A 175 5.46 -0.67 -2.35
N LEU A 176 6.08 -1.12 -1.26
CA LEU A 176 6.12 -0.43 0.01
C LEU A 176 7.53 -0.52 0.58
N SER A 177 8.01 0.58 1.15
CA SER A 177 9.31 0.69 1.83
C SER A 177 9.13 1.34 3.20
N GLU A 178 9.61 0.66 4.24
CA GLU A 178 9.64 1.09 5.64
C GLU A 178 11.08 1.31 6.14
N ASP A 179 12.06 1.30 5.23
CA ASP A 179 13.47 1.49 5.53
C ASP A 179 13.72 2.85 6.20
N GLU A 180 14.13 2.81 7.46
CA GLU A 180 14.29 3.99 8.33
C GLU A 180 15.24 5.04 7.73
N GLU A 181 16.38 4.62 7.16
CA GLU A 181 17.34 5.53 6.53
C GLU A 181 16.72 6.25 5.33
N VAL A 182 15.88 5.53 4.57
CA VAL A 182 15.16 6.11 3.44
C VAL A 182 14.08 7.07 3.93
N LEU A 183 13.32 6.69 4.96
CA LEU A 183 12.26 7.53 5.51
C LEU A 183 12.80 8.83 6.10
N GLU A 184 13.90 8.79 6.86
CA GLU A 184 14.57 9.97 7.41
C GLU A 184 14.98 10.97 6.33
N GLN A 185 15.53 10.48 5.21
CA GLN A 185 15.92 11.33 4.08
C GLN A 185 14.73 12.06 3.45
N TYR A 186 13.54 11.44 3.44
CA TYR A 186 12.34 12.06 2.90
C TYR A 186 11.65 12.98 3.91
N GLU A 187 11.67 12.63 5.20
CA GLU A 187 11.15 13.48 6.27
C GLU A 187 11.93 14.81 6.33
N LEU A 188 13.26 14.76 6.30
CA LEU A 188 14.11 15.96 6.27
C LEU A 188 13.86 16.81 5.01
N LYS A 189 13.68 16.19 3.84
CA LYS A 189 13.34 16.89 2.59
C LYS A 189 11.95 17.52 2.61
N TYR A 190 11.01 16.96 3.37
CA TYR A 190 9.67 17.51 3.55
C TYR A 190 9.71 18.75 4.46
N LEU A 191 10.38 18.65 5.61
CA LEU A 191 10.50 19.74 6.59
C LEU A 191 11.22 20.96 6.01
N THR A 192 12.32 20.74 5.29
CA THR A 192 13.09 21.83 4.65
C THR A 192 12.30 22.58 3.58
N LYS A 193 11.41 21.91 2.84
CA LYS A 193 10.53 22.57 1.86
C LYS A 193 9.44 23.42 2.51
N GLU A 194 8.96 23.05 3.70
CA GLU A 194 8.00 23.85 4.45
C GLU A 194 8.65 25.12 5.02
N GLU A 195 9.88 25.02 5.53
CA GLU A 195 10.63 26.18 6.03
C GLU A 195 10.97 27.18 4.91
N GLU A 196 11.34 26.71 3.72
CA GLU A 196 11.57 27.59 2.57
C GLU A 196 10.29 28.29 2.08
N ALA A 197 9.13 27.60 2.15
CA ALA A 197 7.84 28.17 1.79
C ALA A 197 7.37 29.23 2.81
N ASP A 198 7.63 29.04 4.10
CA ASP A 198 7.33 30.01 5.15
C ASP A 198 8.28 31.22 5.12
N ALA A 199 9.59 30.98 4.94
CA ALA A 199 10.59 32.03 4.79
C ALA A 199 10.35 32.90 3.54
N GLY A 200 9.96 32.28 2.41
CA GLY A 200 9.58 33.00 1.19
C GLY A 200 8.30 33.83 1.31
N SER A 201 7.39 33.44 2.23
CA SER A 201 6.16 34.16 2.52
C SER A 201 6.41 35.35 3.48
N ARG A 202 7.32 35.20 4.44
CA ARG A 202 7.75 36.26 5.35
C ARG A 202 8.55 37.38 4.67
N CYS A 203 9.38 37.05 3.68
CA CYS A 203 10.15 38.05 2.93
C CYS A 203 9.29 38.93 2.00
N LYS A 204 8.10 38.46 1.57
CA LYS A 204 7.18 39.28 0.73
C LYS A 204 6.34 40.28 1.52
N ALA A 205 6.32 40.20 2.86
CA ALA A 205 5.59 41.12 3.72
C ALA A 205 6.39 42.39 4.09
N LEU A 206 7.64 42.51 3.64
CA LEU A 206 8.57 43.60 3.98
C LEU A 206 9.07 44.40 2.76
N GLU A 207 8.26 44.55 1.70
CA GLU A 207 8.55 45.58 0.69
C GLU A 207 8.03 46.95 1.17
N PRO A 208 8.90 47.97 1.36
CA PRO A 208 8.44 49.30 1.71
C PRO A 208 7.69 49.93 0.54
N SER A 209 6.43 50.26 0.77
CA SER A 209 5.57 51.08 -0.09
C SER A 209 6.30 52.35 -0.53
N LYS A 210 6.81 52.38 -1.76
CA LYS A 210 7.27 53.59 -2.45
C LYS A 210 6.05 54.51 -2.67
N ARG A 211 5.74 55.39 -1.72
CA ARG A 211 4.81 56.50 -1.96
C ARG A 211 5.53 57.61 -2.74
N ARG A 212 4.96 57.89 -3.90
CA ARG A 212 5.36 58.88 -4.90
C ARG A 212 5.45 60.28 -4.29
N ARG A 213 6.54 61.00 -4.59
CA ARG A 213 6.54 62.47 -4.57
C ARG A 213 5.66 62.95 -5.72
N ILE A 214 4.62 63.70 -5.40
CA ILE A 214 3.91 64.55 -6.35
C ILE A 214 4.52 65.95 -6.17
N VAL A 215 4.99 66.51 -7.28
CA VAL A 215 5.44 67.91 -7.42
C VAL A 215 4.21 68.78 -7.62
#